data_AF-A0AAU2JHE4-F1
#
_entry.id   AF-A0AAU2JHE4-F1
#
_cell.length_a   1.000
_cell.length_b   1.000
_cell.length_c   1.000
_cell.angle_alpha   90.00
_cell.angle_beta   90.00
_cell.angle_gamma   90.00
#
_symmetry.space_group_name_H-M   'P 1'
#
loop_
_entity.id
_entity.type
_entity.pdbx_description
1 polymer ?
#
loop_
_entity_poly.entity_id
_entity_poly.type
_entity_poly.pdbx_seq_one_letter_code
_entity_poly.pdbx_strand_id
1 'polypeptide(L)'
;MLWREHTVYRERSGGVVIRGEHVRRWISLAPAGGQDVVLVRAGRILDGGTTAPARSEAVVPLSAGTGVLAATCRRLLAEAAADVTPVAPGRAARGRSNRSGKAARPKGSGRHTSFGSWVVLACVAGVIALYIYRTTMHG
;
A
#
# COMPACT_ATOMS: atom_id res chain seq x y z
N MET A 1 -2.08 -24.02 11.16
CA MET A 1 -1.84 -23.54 9.78
C MET A 1 -2.91 -22.50 9.47
N LEU A 2 -2.57 -21.20 9.42
CA LEU A 2 -3.60 -20.15 9.34
C LEU A 2 -4.26 -20.02 7.96
N TRP A 3 -3.66 -20.43 6.84
CA TRP A 3 -4.16 -20.15 5.49
C TRP A 3 -4.57 -21.43 4.73
N ARG A 4 -5.46 -22.23 5.31
CA ARG A 4 -5.89 -23.50 4.70
C ARG A 4 -6.84 -23.30 3.51
N GLU A 5 -7.78 -22.37 3.63
CA GLU A 5 -8.74 -22.03 2.59
C GLU A 5 -8.38 -20.65 2.03
N HIS A 6 -8.27 -20.52 0.71
CA HIS A 6 -7.99 -19.23 0.10
C HIS A 6 -8.50 -19.18 -1.32
N THR A 7 -8.87 -17.98 -1.75
CA THR A 7 -9.24 -17.71 -3.14
C THR A 7 -8.17 -16.84 -3.77
N VAL A 8 -7.81 -17.16 -5.00
CA VAL A 8 -6.81 -16.44 -5.78
C VAL A 8 -7.50 -15.77 -6.96
N TYR A 9 -7.24 -14.48 -7.13
CA TYR A 9 -7.78 -13.68 -8.23
C TYR A 9 -6.63 -13.03 -9.00
N ARG A 10 -6.73 -13.04 -10.32
CA ARG A 10 -5.82 -12.29 -11.18
C ARG A 10 -6.41 -10.93 -11.51
N GLU A 11 -5.63 -9.88 -11.34
CA GLU A 11 -6.00 -8.53 -11.71
C GLU A 11 -5.70 -8.27 -13.19
N ARG A 12 -6.42 -7.33 -13.80
CA ARG A 12 -6.20 -6.91 -15.20
C ARG A 12 -4.82 -6.28 -15.41
N SER A 13 -4.23 -5.73 -14.35
CA SER A 13 -2.87 -5.19 -14.28
C SER A 13 -1.77 -6.26 -14.33
N GLY A 14 -2.14 -7.55 -14.30
CA GLY A 14 -1.19 -8.66 -14.20
C GLY A 14 -0.79 -9.01 -12.75
N GLY A 15 -1.32 -8.30 -11.76
CA GLY A 15 -1.17 -8.67 -10.35
C GLY A 15 -2.02 -9.87 -9.95
N VAL A 16 -1.75 -10.40 -8.76
CA VAL A 16 -2.55 -11.45 -8.12
C VAL A 16 -2.94 -11.03 -6.71
N VAL A 17 -4.16 -11.34 -6.32
CA VAL A 17 -4.68 -11.13 -4.96
C VAL A 17 -5.06 -12.48 -4.39
N ILE A 18 -4.59 -12.75 -3.18
CA ILE A 18 -4.91 -13.95 -2.41
C ILE A 18 -5.74 -13.51 -1.20
N ARG A 19 -6.94 -14.06 -1.07
CA ARG A 19 -7.86 -13.78 0.03
C ARG A 19 -8.05 -15.04 0.88
N GLY A 20 -7.83 -14.91 2.19
CA GLY A 20 -8.21 -15.91 3.16
C GLY A 20 -9.39 -15.38 3.98
N GLU A 21 -10.61 -15.72 3.58
CA GLU A 21 -11.84 -15.25 4.26
C GLU A 21 -11.89 -15.70 5.72
N HIS A 22 -11.53 -16.96 5.98
CA HIS A 22 -11.47 -17.56 7.32
C HIS A 22 -10.49 -16.87 8.26
N VAL A 23 -9.44 -16.24 7.71
CA VAL A 23 -8.49 -15.41 8.46
C VAL A 23 -8.70 -13.92 8.29
N ARG A 24 -9.75 -13.49 7.58
CA ARG A 24 -10.10 -12.09 7.32
C ARG A 24 -8.91 -11.25 6.82
N ARG A 25 -8.06 -11.84 5.99
CA ARG A 25 -6.83 -11.20 5.50
C ARG A 25 -6.68 -11.38 4.00
N TRP A 26 -6.04 -10.41 3.37
CA TRP A 26 -5.68 -10.47 1.96
C TRP A 26 -4.25 -10.01 1.75
N ILE A 27 -3.63 -10.53 0.69
CA ILE A 27 -2.32 -10.09 0.21
C ILE A 27 -2.36 -9.98 -1.31
N SER A 28 -1.77 -8.93 -1.87
CA SER A 28 -1.58 -8.78 -3.31
C SER A 28 -0.11 -8.68 -3.69
N LEU A 29 0.18 -9.16 -4.89
CA LEU A 29 1.47 -9.14 -5.55
C LEU A 29 1.24 -8.53 -6.92
N ALA A 30 1.75 -7.32 -7.15
CA ALA A 30 1.61 -6.63 -8.42
C ALA A 30 2.98 -6.34 -9.02
N PRO A 31 3.19 -6.57 -10.33
CA PRO A 31 4.41 -6.15 -11.00
C PRO A 31 4.50 -4.62 -10.97
N ALA A 32 5.65 -4.07 -10.61
CA ALA A 32 5.86 -2.63 -10.65
C ALA A 32 6.39 -2.22 -12.04
N GLY A 33 5.47 -2.03 -12.99
CA GLY A 33 5.71 -1.27 -14.22
C GLY A 33 7.00 -1.62 -14.99
N GLY A 34 7.18 -2.89 -15.36
CA GLY A 34 8.30 -3.36 -16.21
C GLY A 34 9.65 -3.52 -15.51
N GLN A 35 9.74 -3.23 -14.21
CA GLN A 35 10.93 -3.52 -13.41
C GLN A 35 10.86 -4.93 -12.83
N ASP A 36 12.03 -5.54 -12.56
CA ASP A 36 12.18 -6.86 -11.92
C ASP A 36 11.86 -6.81 -10.41
N VAL A 37 10.76 -6.12 -10.05
CA VAL A 37 10.33 -5.92 -8.68
C VAL A 37 8.82 -6.11 -8.56
N VAL A 38 8.41 -6.63 -7.41
CA VAL A 38 7.01 -6.87 -7.06
C VAL A 38 6.62 -5.98 -5.90
N LEU A 39 5.52 -5.25 -6.08
CA LEU A 39 4.83 -4.56 -5.00
C LEU A 39 3.96 -5.56 -4.26
N VAL A 40 4.27 -5.78 -3.00
CA VAL A 40 3.51 -6.63 -2.08
C VAL A 40 2.66 -5.74 -1.17
N ARG A 41 1.36 -5.98 -1.12
CA ARG A 41 0.44 -5.25 -0.24
C ARG A 41 -0.35 -6.22 0.60
N ALA A 42 -0.53 -5.92 1.88
CA ALA A 42 -1.35 -6.74 2.76
C ALA A 42 -2.38 -5.90 3.51
N GLY A 43 -3.51 -6.53 3.80
CA GLY A 43 -4.60 -5.87 4.50
C GLY A 43 -5.61 -6.84 5.07
N ARG A 44 -6.70 -6.25 5.57
CA ARG A 44 -7.81 -6.96 6.20
C ARG A 44 -9.00 -7.03 5.27
N ILE A 45 -9.78 -8.09 5.44
CA ILE A 45 -11.11 -8.22 4.87
C ILE A 45 -12.08 -7.72 5.93
N LEU A 46 -12.90 -6.74 5.56
CA LEU A 46 -13.92 -6.16 6.43
C LEU A 46 -15.16 -7.06 6.44
N ASP A 47 -16.02 -6.81 7.43
CA ASP A 47 -17.34 -7.41 7.46
C ASP A 47 -18.09 -7.07 6.16
N GLY A 48 -18.72 -8.08 5.56
CA GLY A 48 -19.34 -7.98 4.23
C GLY A 48 -18.39 -8.29 3.05
N GLY A 49 -17.17 -8.75 3.30
CA GLY A 49 -16.28 -9.28 2.25
C GLY A 49 -15.59 -8.21 1.40
N THR A 50 -15.61 -6.96 1.84
CA THR A 50 -14.86 -5.87 1.19
C THR A 50 -13.40 -5.90 1.64
N THR A 51 -12.47 -5.74 0.70
CA THR A 51 -11.04 -5.62 1.01
C THR A 51 -10.76 -4.20 1.47
N ALA A 52 -10.33 -4.04 2.72
CA ALA A 52 -9.85 -2.74 3.20
C ALA A 52 -8.63 -2.29 2.38
N PRO A 53 -8.35 -0.97 2.28
CA PRO A 53 -7.09 -0.48 1.75
C PRO A 53 -5.88 -1.16 2.41
N ALA A 54 -4.81 -1.32 1.65
CA ALA A 54 -3.56 -1.88 2.14
C ALA A 54 -3.07 -1.10 3.37
N ARG A 55 -2.69 -1.82 4.41
CA ARG A 55 -2.15 -1.23 5.65
C ARG A 55 -0.62 -1.35 5.70
N SER A 56 -0.09 -2.40 5.09
CA SER A 56 1.34 -2.60 4.94
C SER A 56 1.68 -2.86 3.47
N GLU A 57 2.77 -2.25 3.00
CA GLU A 57 3.27 -2.39 1.64
C GLU A 57 4.80 -2.58 1.65
N ALA A 58 5.32 -3.36 0.71
CA ALA A 58 6.75 -3.51 0.49
C ALA A 58 7.05 -3.74 -0.99
N VAL A 59 8.23 -3.34 -1.44
CA VAL A 59 8.75 -3.65 -2.78
C VAL A 59 9.84 -4.70 -2.64
N VAL A 60 9.75 -5.77 -3.41
CA VAL A 60 10.70 -6.89 -3.37
C VAL A 60 11.29 -7.12 -4.76
N PRO A 61 12.62 -7.09 -4.93
CA PRO A 61 13.26 -7.52 -6.17
C PRO A 61 13.02 -9.01 -6.42
N LEU A 62 12.63 -9.39 -7.64
CA LEU A 62 12.45 -10.79 -8.01
C LEU A 62 13.78 -11.55 -8.01
N SER A 63 14.88 -10.87 -8.36
CA SER A 63 16.25 -11.37 -8.23
C SER A 63 16.65 -11.80 -6.80
N ALA A 64 15.97 -11.29 -5.75
CA ALA A 64 16.20 -11.72 -4.37
C ALA A 64 15.66 -13.14 -4.07
N GLY A 65 14.88 -13.71 -5.00
CA GLY A 65 14.37 -15.07 -4.92
C GLY A 65 13.11 -15.23 -4.07
N THR A 66 12.51 -16.42 -4.18
CA THR A 66 11.21 -16.73 -3.57
C THR A 66 11.25 -16.77 -2.05
N GLY A 67 12.40 -17.08 -1.44
CA GLY A 67 12.56 -17.11 0.02
C GLY A 67 12.37 -15.74 0.65
N VAL A 68 12.99 -14.71 0.08
CA VAL A 68 12.86 -13.31 0.52
C VAL A 68 11.45 -12.79 0.30
N LEU A 69 10.86 -13.09 -0.86
CA LEU A 69 9.47 -12.76 -1.14
C LEU A 69 8.52 -13.41 -0.12
N ALA A 70 8.67 -14.70 0.14
CA ALA A 70 7.83 -15.43 1.11
C ALA A 70 8.01 -14.90 2.54
N ALA A 71 9.24 -14.55 2.93
CA ALA A 71 9.50 -13.91 4.22
C ALA A 71 8.80 -12.55 4.33
N THR A 72 8.86 -11.74 3.27
CA THR A 72 8.18 -10.44 3.20
C THR A 72 6.66 -10.60 3.29
N CYS A 73 6.08 -11.53 2.52
CA CYS A 73 4.65 -11.84 2.59
C CYS A 73 4.22 -12.26 4.01
N ARG A 74 4.97 -13.15 4.66
CA ARG A 74 4.70 -13.57 6.05
C ARG A 74 4.76 -12.39 7.02
N ARG A 75 5.76 -11.51 6.88
CA ARG A 75 5.92 -10.31 7.71
C ARG A 75 4.71 -9.37 7.57
N LEU A 76 4.34 -9.00 6.34
CA LEU A 76 3.21 -8.10 6.08
C LEU A 76 1.87 -8.70 6.55
N LEU A 77 1.68 -10.01 6.42
CA LEU A 77 0.50 -10.70 6.95
C LEU A 77 0.46 -10.70 8.48
N ALA A 78 1.61 -10.82 9.15
CA ALA A 78 1.72 -10.72 10.60
C ALA A 78 1.46 -9.30 11.09
N GLU A 79 1.98 -8.28 10.39
CA GLU A 79 1.68 -6.86 10.67
C GLU A 79 0.16 -6.60 10.56
N ALA A 80 -0.47 -7.05 9.47
CA ALA A 80 -1.92 -6.94 9.31
C ALA A 80 -2.74 -7.74 10.35
N ALA A 81 -2.12 -8.75 10.99
CA ALA A 81 -2.72 -9.51 12.07
C ALA A 81 -2.60 -8.83 13.45
N ALA A 82 -1.51 -8.11 13.69
CA ALA A 82 -1.26 -7.42 14.97
C ALA A 82 -2.24 -6.27 15.21
N ASP A 83 -2.72 -5.64 14.13
CA ASP A 83 -3.76 -4.60 14.13
C ASP A 83 -5.16 -5.05 14.58
N VAL A 84 -5.29 -6.30 15.05
CA VAL A 84 -6.54 -6.90 15.57
C VAL A 84 -6.65 -6.73 17.09
N THR A 85 -5.76 -5.97 17.75
CA THR A 85 -5.84 -5.72 19.20
C THR A 85 -7.27 -5.37 19.61
N PRO A 86 -7.97 -6.25 20.33
CA PRO A 86 -9.31 -5.96 20.80
C PRO A 86 -9.18 -4.76 21.74
N VAL A 87 -9.85 -3.66 21.43
CA VAL A 87 -10.12 -2.64 22.43
C VAL A 87 -10.89 -3.35 23.53
N ALA A 88 -10.25 -3.51 24.70
CA ALA A 88 -10.90 -4.08 25.87
C ALA A 88 -12.18 -3.27 26.15
N PRO A 89 -13.32 -3.92 26.50
CA PRO A 89 -14.54 -3.19 26.84
C PRO A 89 -14.37 -2.52 28.21
N GLY A 90 -13.75 -1.35 28.20
CA GLY A 90 -13.45 -0.54 29.37
C GLY A 90 -14.18 0.80 29.31
N ARG A 91 -15.42 0.79 29.78
CA ARG A 91 -16.11 1.90 30.47
C ARG A 91 -16.36 3.22 29.69
N ALA A 92 -17.59 3.30 29.19
CA ALA A 92 -18.46 4.48 29.11
C ALA A 92 -17.84 5.90 29.22
N ALA A 93 -17.97 6.68 28.15
CA ALA A 93 -18.31 8.10 28.26
C ALA A 93 -19.34 8.47 27.17
N ARG A 94 -20.56 8.65 27.64
CA ARG A 94 -21.73 9.17 26.92
C ARG A 94 -21.47 10.67 26.67
N GLY A 95 -21.48 11.12 25.43
CA GLY A 95 -21.23 12.52 25.08
C GLY A 95 -21.96 12.95 23.82
N ARG A 96 -23.24 13.26 23.97
CA ARG A 96 -24.11 13.87 22.97
C ARG A 96 -23.84 15.38 22.94
N SER A 97 -23.53 15.97 21.79
CA SER A 97 -24.07 17.30 21.40
C SER A 97 -23.63 17.72 20.00
N ASN A 98 -24.62 17.76 19.13
CA ASN A 98 -24.77 18.64 17.98
C ASN A 98 -24.45 20.11 18.38
N ARG A 99 -23.68 20.87 17.57
CA ARG A 99 -23.93 22.30 17.20
C ARG A 99 -22.74 22.98 16.49
N SER A 100 -23.00 23.37 15.24
CA SER A 100 -22.50 24.51 14.45
C SER A 100 -21.12 25.15 14.73
N GLY A 101 -20.29 25.18 13.68
CA GLY A 101 -19.23 26.17 13.47
C GLY A 101 -19.12 26.47 11.96
N LYS A 102 -19.34 27.72 11.60
CA LYS A 102 -19.59 28.28 10.27
C LYS A 102 -18.26 28.73 9.62
N ALA A 103 -18.31 28.98 8.30
CA ALA A 103 -17.30 29.64 7.44
C ALA A 103 -16.18 28.72 6.91
N ALA A 104 -15.73 28.79 5.65
CA ALA A 104 -16.08 29.59 4.49
C ALA A 104 -15.66 28.80 3.23
N ARG A 105 -16.37 28.97 2.11
CA ARG A 105 -15.80 28.65 0.80
C ARG A 105 -14.65 29.63 0.53
N PRO A 106 -13.60 29.18 -0.14
CA PRO A 106 -13.22 29.87 -1.36
C PRO A 106 -13.16 28.91 -2.55
N LYS A 107 -13.77 29.39 -3.64
CA LYS A 107 -13.57 28.93 -5.00
C LYS A 107 -12.11 29.20 -5.38
N GLY A 108 -11.37 28.15 -5.73
CA GLY A 108 -9.99 28.27 -6.19
C GLY A 108 -9.60 27.04 -7.00
N SER A 109 -9.58 27.19 -8.33
CA SER A 109 -8.97 26.25 -9.26
C SER A 109 -7.51 26.02 -8.88
N GLY A 110 -7.14 24.80 -8.52
CA GLY A 110 -5.76 24.45 -8.21
C GLY A 110 -5.51 23.01 -8.57
N ARG A 111 -4.82 22.79 -9.70
CA ARG A 111 -4.32 21.48 -10.10
C ARG A 111 -3.34 21.03 -9.01
N HIS A 112 -3.79 20.16 -8.11
CA HIS A 112 -2.97 19.60 -7.05
C HIS A 112 -1.98 18.59 -7.62
N THR A 113 -0.88 19.05 -8.22
CA THR A 113 0.36 18.29 -8.15
C THR A 113 0.86 18.46 -6.72
N SER A 114 0.57 17.48 -5.87
CA SER A 114 1.01 17.46 -4.48
C SER A 114 2.51 17.75 -4.43
N PHE A 115 2.94 18.54 -3.44
CA PHE A 115 4.32 19.00 -3.29
C PHE A 115 5.36 17.87 -3.42
N GLY A 116 5.00 16.65 -3.00
CA GLY A 116 5.81 15.44 -3.19
C GLY A 116 6.03 15.04 -4.65
N SER A 117 5.03 15.22 -5.52
CA SER A 117 5.13 14.97 -6.96
C SER A 117 6.19 15.88 -7.62
N TRP A 118 6.30 17.13 -7.15
CA TRP A 118 7.28 18.09 -7.67
C TRP A 118 8.72 17.74 -7.24
N VAL A 119 8.91 17.30 -5.98
CA VAL A 119 10.22 16.85 -5.49
C VAL A 119 10.71 15.62 -6.26
N VAL A 120 9.83 14.67 -6.55
CA VAL A 120 10.18 13.49 -7.36
C VAL A 120 10.60 13.92 -8.77
N LEU A 121 9.88 14.86 -9.39
CA LEU A 121 10.22 15.35 -10.72
C LEU A 121 11.60 16.05 -10.74
N ALA A 122 11.89 16.87 -9.73
CA ALA A 122 13.19 17.53 -9.60
C ALA A 122 14.34 16.54 -9.42
N CYS A 123 14.15 15.50 -8.60
CA CYS A 123 15.14 14.42 -8.43
C CYS A 123 15.37 13.67 -9.74
N VAL A 124 14.32 13.27 -10.46
CA VAL A 124 14.42 12.55 -11.74
C VAL A 124 15.15 13.39 -12.78
N ALA A 125 14.80 14.68 -12.90
CA ALA A 125 15.48 15.60 -13.82
C ALA A 125 16.98 15.74 -13.51
N GLY A 126 17.35 15.83 -12.23
CA GLY A 126 18.75 15.91 -11.81
C GLY A 126 19.56 14.66 -12.16
N VAL A 127 18.99 13.47 -11.97
CA VAL A 127 19.65 12.20 -12.33
C VAL A 127 19.86 12.11 -13.85
N ILE A 128 18.86 12.50 -14.65
CA ILE A 128 18.97 12.52 -16.11
C ILE A 128 20.07 13.49 -16.56
N ALA A 129 20.10 14.71 -16.00
CA ALA A 129 21.11 15.70 -16.33
C ALA A 129 22.53 15.21 -15.97
N LEU A 130 22.69 14.57 -14.80
CA LEU A 130 23.98 14.00 -14.38
C LEU A 130 24.41 12.85 -15.29
N TYR A 131 23.47 12.00 -15.71
CA TYR A 131 23.73 10.91 -16.64
C TYR A 131 24.22 11.45 -17.99
N ILE A 132 23.49 12.40 -18.57
CA ILE A 132 23.88 13.05 -19.83
C ILE A 132 25.27 13.67 -19.68
N TYR A 133 25.49 14.48 -18.64
CA TYR A 133 26.77 15.14 -18.40
C TYR A 133 27.94 14.15 -18.37
N ARG A 134 27.79 13.03 -17.66
CA ARG A 134 28.81 11.98 -17.61
C ARG A 134 29.02 11.31 -18.97
N THR A 135 27.95 11.04 -19.71
CA THR A 135 28.07 10.45 -21.06
C THR A 135 28.67 11.40 -22.09
N THR A 136 28.49 12.72 -21.93
CA THR A 136 29.03 13.72 -22.86
C THR A 136 30.46 14.16 -22.51
N MET A 137 30.89 14.01 -21.26
CA MET A 137 32.24 14.41 -20.80
C MET A 137 33.23 13.24 -20.73
N HIS A 138 32.77 12.00 -20.84
CA HIS A 138 33.61 10.78 -20.83
C HIS A 138 33.54 9.96 -22.13
N GLY A 139 33.06 10.57 -23.23
CA GLY A 139 33.21 10.07 -24.60
C GLY A 139 34.12 11.00 -25.38
#